data_AF-A0A7J8I046-F1
#
_entry.id   AF-A0A7J8I046-F1
#
_cell.length_a   1.000
_cell.length_b   1.000
_cell.length_c   1.000
_cell.angle_alpha   90.00
_cell.angle_beta   90.00
_cell.angle_gamma   90.00
#
_symmetry.space_group_name_H-M   'P 1'
#
loop_
_entity.id
_entity.type
_entity.pdbx_description
1 polymer ?
#
loop_
_entity_poly.entity_id
_entity_poly.type
_entity_poly.pdbx_seq_one_letter_code
_entity_poly.pdbx_strand_id
1 'polypeptide(L)'
;MPHTTQLYQHVPETKLPIVYSPRYNITFLGLEKLHPFDAGKWGKVISFLKEENLVSDCVLVEAREASEEDLLVVHTRRYLNELKD
;
A
#
# COMPACT_ATOMS: atom_id res chain seq x y z
N MET A 1 -21.62 -0.31 17.60
CA MET A 1 -21.17 0.92 16.90
C MET A 1 -20.52 0.48 15.60
N PRO A 2 -20.80 1.13 14.46
CA PRO A 2 -20.04 0.87 13.24
C PRO A 2 -18.56 1.17 13.50
N HIS A 3 -17.68 0.37 12.91
CA HIS A 3 -16.23 0.62 12.95
C HIS A 3 -15.93 1.96 12.26
N THR A 4 -15.30 2.89 12.98
CA THR A 4 -14.89 4.17 12.40
C THR A 4 -13.53 3.98 11.72
N THR A 5 -13.50 4.10 10.40
CA THR A 5 -12.27 3.97 9.60
C THR A 5 -11.97 5.26 8.84
N GLN A 6 -10.69 5.51 8.62
CA GLN A 6 -10.18 6.64 7.83
C GLN A 6 -9.62 6.21 6.47
N LEU A 7 -9.77 4.92 6.11
CA LEU A 7 -9.27 4.36 4.85
C LEU A 7 -10.11 4.76 3.63
N TYR A 8 -11.40 5.01 3.82
CA TYR A 8 -12.30 5.48 2.78
C TYR A 8 -12.34 7.00 2.76
N GLN A 9 -11.43 7.59 1.99
CA GLN A 9 -11.40 9.04 1.76
C GLN A 9 -12.03 9.41 0.43
N HIS A 10 -12.49 10.66 0.34
CA HIS A 10 -12.93 11.22 -0.94
C HIS A 10 -11.78 11.23 -1.94
N VAL A 11 -11.97 10.56 -3.08
CA VAL A 11 -11.02 10.56 -4.18
C VAL A 11 -11.49 11.57 -5.23
N PRO A 12 -10.68 12.58 -5.60
CA PRO A 12 -11.03 13.50 -6.67
C PRO A 12 -11.32 12.77 -7.99
N GLU A 13 -12.28 13.26 -8.77
CA GLU A 13 -12.64 12.69 -10.08
C GLU A 13 -11.49 12.71 -11.09
N THR A 14 -10.47 13.53 -10.86
CA THR A 14 -9.25 13.60 -11.68
C THR A 14 -8.30 12.41 -11.46
N LYS A 15 -8.55 11.57 -10.43
CA LYS A 15 -7.72 10.40 -10.13
C LYS A 15 -8.36 9.12 -10.70
N LEU A 16 -7.51 8.21 -11.16
CA LEU A 16 -7.89 6.86 -11.52
C LEU A 16 -8.06 6.00 -10.26
N PRO A 17 -8.88 4.94 -10.29
CA PRO A 17 -9.04 4.01 -9.17
C PRO A 17 -7.85 3.06 -9.02
N ILE A 18 -6.63 3.62 -9.00
CA ILE A 18 -5.36 2.91 -8.86
C ILE A 18 -4.69 3.46 -7.62
N VAL A 19 -4.56 2.63 -6.58
CA VAL A 19 -3.95 2.99 -5.30
C VAL A 19 -2.50 2.53 -5.29
N TYR A 20 -1.57 3.44 -5.01
CA TYR A 20 -0.16 3.11 -4.92
C TYR A 20 0.56 3.95 -3.86
N SER A 21 1.56 3.35 -3.22
CA SER A 21 2.54 4.05 -2.39
C SER A 21 3.93 3.49 -2.68
N PRO A 22 4.97 4.34 -2.81
CA PRO A 22 6.35 3.87 -2.89
C PRO A 22 6.77 2.97 -1.73
N ARG A 23 6.13 3.12 -0.55
CA ARG A 23 6.36 2.30 0.65
C ARG A 23 6.04 0.81 0.46
N TYR A 24 5.30 0.44 -0.58
CA TYR A 24 5.04 -0.96 -0.92
C TYR A 24 6.29 -1.71 -1.41
N ASN A 25 7.34 -0.97 -1.80
CA ASN A 25 8.60 -1.56 -2.23
C ASN A 25 9.53 -1.73 -1.03
N ILE A 26 9.53 -2.92 -0.44
CA ILE A 26 10.39 -3.22 0.71
C ILE A 26 11.80 -3.44 0.20
N THR A 27 12.76 -2.69 0.74
CA THR A 27 14.19 -2.82 0.43
C THR A 27 14.94 -3.31 1.66
N PHE A 28 15.91 -4.18 1.45
CA PHE A 28 16.73 -4.75 2.53
C PHE A 28 18.18 -4.91 2.06
N LEU A 29 18.81 -3.77 1.73
CA LEU A 29 20.21 -3.69 1.27
C LEU A 29 20.54 -4.67 0.11
N GLY A 30 19.55 -5.02 -0.72
CA GLY A 30 19.70 -5.94 -1.86
C GLY A 30 19.41 -7.41 -1.53
N LEU A 31 19.28 -7.79 -0.25
CA LEU A 31 18.94 -9.15 0.16
C LEU A 31 17.49 -9.51 -0.20
N GLU A 32 16.61 -8.52 -0.38
CA GLU A 32 15.24 -8.74 -0.85
C GLU A 32 15.19 -9.47 -2.21
N LYS A 33 16.27 -9.39 -3.01
CA LYS A 33 16.39 -10.06 -4.31
C LYS A 33 16.60 -11.57 -4.21
N LEU A 34 17.01 -12.07 -3.05
CA LEU A 34 17.15 -13.51 -2.78
C LEU A 34 15.83 -14.13 -2.33
N HIS A 35 14.84 -13.31 -1.98
CA HIS A 35 13.56 -13.77 -1.51
C HIS A 35 12.69 -14.24 -2.70
N PRO A 36 11.97 -15.37 -2.60
CA PRO A 36 11.14 -15.89 -3.69
C PRO A 36 9.94 -14.98 -4.02
N PHE A 37 9.53 -14.14 -3.06
CA PHE A 37 8.59 -13.05 -3.32
C PHE A 37 9.35 -11.76 -3.65
N ASP A 38 9.09 -11.23 -4.84
CA ASP A 38 9.60 -9.95 -5.31
C ASP A 38 8.97 -8.78 -4.53
N ALA A 39 9.71 -8.29 -3.54
CA ALA A 39 9.29 -7.18 -2.69
C ALA A 39 9.23 -5.82 -3.42
N GLY A 40 9.82 -5.71 -4.62
CA GLY A 40 9.77 -4.53 -5.48
C GLY A 40 8.80 -4.66 -6.67
N LYS A 41 7.94 -5.69 -6.66
CA LYS A 41 7.03 -6.01 -7.76
C LYS A 41 6.13 -4.83 -8.15
N TRP A 42 5.54 -4.16 -7.16
CA TRP A 42 4.56 -3.11 -7.38
C TRP A 42 5.19 -1.84 -7.97
N GLY A 43 6.40 -1.50 -7.55
CA GLY A 43 7.18 -0.43 -8.16
C GLY A 43 7.44 -0.69 -9.64
N LYS A 44 7.81 -1.92 -10.01
CA LYS A 44 8.00 -2.30 -11.42
C LYS A 44 6.71 -2.14 -12.23
N VAL A 45 5.57 -2.60 -11.71
CA VAL A 45 4.26 -2.46 -12.38
C VAL A 45 3.94 -0.98 -12.64
N ILE A 46 4.08 -0.12 -11.63
CA ILE A 46 3.82 1.31 -11.79
C ILE A 46 4.82 1.97 -12.75
N SER A 47 6.10 1.58 -12.72
CA SER A 47 7.09 2.08 -13.68
C SER A 47 6.70 1.73 -15.12
N PHE A 48 6.33 0.48 -15.40
CA PHE A 48 5.88 0.09 -16.74
C PHE A 48 4.66 0.89 -17.20
N LEU A 49 3.67 1.09 -16.32
CA LEU A 49 2.48 1.88 -16.67
C LEU A 49 2.81 3.35 -16.96
N LYS A 50 3.80 3.92 -16.26
CA LYS A 50 4.28 5.29 -16.50
C LYS A 50 5.08 5.40 -17.78
N GLU A 51 5.95 4.44 -18.06
CA GLU A 51 6.77 4.37 -19.28
C GLU A 51 5.88 4.30 -20.53
N GLU A 52 4.76 3.57 -20.46
CA GLU A 52 3.74 3.48 -21.52
C GLU A 52 2.76 4.66 -21.53
N ASN A 53 2.99 5.70 -20.70
CA ASN A 53 2.13 6.89 -20.57
C ASN A 53 0.65 6.58 -20.21
N LEU A 54 0.39 5.44 -19.57
CA LEU A 54 -0.96 5.04 -19.15
C LEU A 54 -1.36 5.69 -17.82
N VAL A 55 -0.37 6.00 -16.96
CA VAL A 55 -0.58 6.67 -15.68
C VAL A 55 0.55 7.67 -15.41
N SER A 56 0.30 8.58 -14.47
CA SER A 56 1.29 9.51 -13.91
C SER A 56 0.98 9.73 -12.42
N ASP A 57 1.92 10.29 -11.66
CA ASP A 57 1.74 10.47 -10.21
C ASP A 57 0.53 11.34 -9.85
N CYS A 58 0.11 12.26 -10.71
CA CYS A 58 -1.03 13.13 -10.43
C CYS A 58 -2.38 12.41 -10.50
N VAL A 59 -2.47 11.30 -11.24
CA VAL A 59 -3.71 10.52 -11.40
C VAL A 59 -3.80 9.32 -10.46
N LEU A 60 -2.74 8.99 -9.73
CA LEU A 60 -2.76 7.88 -8.76
C LEU A 60 -3.37 8.31 -7.42
N VAL A 61 -4.07 7.38 -6.77
CA VAL A 61 -4.55 7.57 -5.39
C VAL A 61 -3.43 7.15 -4.44
N GLU A 62 -3.08 8.04 -3.52
CA GLU A 62 -2.09 7.73 -2.48
C GLU A 62 -2.72 6.84 -1.41
N ALA A 63 -2.00 5.78 -1.04
CA ALA A 63 -2.45 4.87 0.00
C ALA A 63 -2.33 5.49 1.40
N ARG A 64 -3.29 5.17 2.27
CA ARG A 64 -3.24 5.52 3.69
C ARG A 64 -2.98 4.27 4.53
N GLU A 65 -2.12 4.40 5.53
CA GLU A 65 -1.84 3.34 6.48
C GLU A 65 -3.05 3.07 7.37
N ALA A 66 -3.37 1.79 7.56
CA ALA A 66 -4.46 1.36 8.43
C ALA A 66 -4.09 1.60 9.90
N SER A 67 -5.05 2.13 10.66
CA SER A 67 -4.89 2.28 12.11
C SER A 67 -4.94 0.92 12.83
N GLU A 68 -4.50 0.87 14.08
CA GLU A 68 -4.65 -0.34 14.89
C GLU A 68 -6.13 -0.71 15.05
N GLU A 69 -7.01 0.28 15.21
CA GLU A 69 -8.45 0.07 15.24
C GLU A 69 -8.96 -0.58 13.96
N ASP A 70 -8.46 -0.17 12.78
CA ASP A 70 -8.80 -0.80 11.49
C ASP A 70 -8.35 -2.27 11.44
N LEU A 71 -7.17 -2.57 11.95
CA LEU A 71 -6.63 -3.93 11.96
C LEU A 71 -7.39 -4.83 12.95
N LEU A 72 -7.87 -4.28 14.06
CA LEU A 72 -8.62 -5.01 15.09
C LEU A 72 -10.00 -5.49 14.64
N VAL A 73 -10.49 -5.05 13.48
CA VAL A 73 -11.72 -5.57 12.86
C VAL A 73 -11.60 -7.07 12.56
N VAL A 74 -10.40 -7.54 12.21
CA VAL A 74 -10.16 -8.95 11.80
C VAL A 74 -9.05 -9.63 12.60
N HIS A 75 -8.17 -8.86 13.24
CA HIS A 75 -7.05 -9.39 14.02
C HIS A 75 -7.25 -9.24 15.53
N THR A 76 -6.63 -10.12 16.31
CA THR A 76 -6.60 -9.99 17.78
C THR A 76 -5.48 -9.03 18.20
N ARG A 77 -5.67 -8.34 19.33
CA ARG A 77 -4.60 -7.53 19.95
C ARG A 77 -3.33 -8.33 20.22
N ARG A 78 -3.46 -9.59 20.66
CA ARG A 78 -2.31 -10.47 20.92
C ARG A 78 -1.49 -10.65 19.65
N TYR A 79 -2.13 -11.00 18.53
CA TYR A 79 -1.45 -11.17 17.24
C TYR A 79 -0.76 -9.88 16.77
N LEU A 80 -1.45 -8.74 16.84
CA LEU A 80 -0.84 -7.47 16.45
C LEU A 80 0.37 -7.11 17.32
N ASN A 81 0.34 -7.41 18.61
CA ASN A 81 1.47 -7.19 19.51
C ASN A 81 2.66 -8.14 19.23
N GLU A 82 2.42 -9.33 18.68
CA GLU A 82 3.49 -10.26 18.27
C GLU A 82 4.19 -9.83 16.97
N LEU A 83 3.54 -8.96 16.17
CA LEU A 83 4.10 -8.41 14.93
C LEU A 83 4.80 -7.06 15.11
N LYS A 84 4.50 -6.35 16.20
CA LYS A 84 5.18 -5.10 16.56
C LYS A 84 6.55 -5.45 17.13
N ASP A 85 7.57 -4.70 16.72
CA ASP A 85 8.95 -4.84 17.22
C ASP A 85 9.05 -4.68 18.75
#